data_AF-A0A4R0DNY3-F1
#
_entry.id   AF-A0A4R0DNY3-F1
#
_cell.length_a   1.000
_cell.length_b   1.000
_cell.length_c   1.000
_cell.angle_alpha   90.00
_cell.angle_beta   90.00
_cell.angle_gamma   90.00
#
_symmetry.space_group_name_H-M   'P 1'
#
loop_
_entity.id
_entity.type
_entity.pdbx_description
1 polymer ?
#
loop_
_entity_poly.entity_id
_entity_poly.type
_entity_poly.pdbx_seq_one_letter_code
_entity_poly.pdbx_strand_id
1 'polypeptide(L)' 'MARQDKQLNVRMPQKLVDELKKNAEENKRSLTAQLNFIVEEWLKQKPKNS' A
#
# COMPACT_ATOMS: atom_id res chain seq x y z
N MET A 1 -9.59 16.80 -2.13
CA MET A 1 -8.41 15.91 -2.25
C MET A 1 -7.18 16.80 -2.20
N ALA A 2 -6.42 16.74 -1.11
CA ALA A 2 -5.43 17.76 -0.75
C ALA A 2 -4.24 17.75 -1.72
N ARG A 3 -3.77 18.95 -2.09
CA ARG A 3 -2.76 19.23 -3.14
C ARG A 3 -1.33 18.77 -2.81
N GLN A 4 -1.13 17.85 -1.86
CA GLN A 4 0.21 17.45 -1.36
C GLN A 4 0.52 15.95 -1.45
N ASP A 5 -0.41 15.11 -1.92
CA ASP A 5 -0.12 13.69 -2.13
C ASP A 5 0.86 13.52 -3.30
N LYS A 6 2.11 13.15 -2.97
CA LYS A 6 3.10 12.78 -3.98
C LYS A 6 2.68 11.47 -4.64
N GLN A 7 2.40 11.52 -5.94
CA GLN A 7 2.14 10.31 -6.72
C GLN A 7 3.46 9.56 -6.91
N LEU A 8 3.48 8.29 -6.52
CA LEU A 8 4.64 7.42 -6.65
C LEU A 8 4.26 6.21 -7.51
N ASN A 9 4.98 6.03 -8.62
CA ASN A 9 4.80 4.90 -9.51
C ASN A 9 5.76 3.79 -9.12
N VAL A 10 5.24 2.68 -8.59
CA VAL A 10 6.04 1.48 -8.27
C VAL A 10 5.95 0.48 -9.42
N ARG A 11 7.09 -0.02 -9.88
CA ARG A 11 7.13 -1.19 -10.75
C ARG A 11 7.33 -2.43 -9.88
N MET A 12 6.41 -3.37 -9.98
CA MET A 12 6.46 -4.63 -9.24
C MET A 12 6.02 -5.79 -10.13
N PRO A 13 6.46 -7.02 -9.84
CA PRO A 13 6.04 -8.22 -10.56
C PRO A 13 4.52 -8.37 -10.60
N GLN A 14 4.00 -8.81 -11.75
CA GLN A 14 2.55 -8.95 -11.96
C GLN A 14 1.88 -9.86 -10.92
N LYS A 15 2.54 -10.95 -10.53
CA LYS A 15 2.06 -11.86 -9.47
C LYS A 15 1.77 -11.13 -8.16
N LEU A 16 2.64 -10.20 -7.75
CA LEU A 16 2.46 -9.42 -6.53
C LEU A 16 1.32 -8.39 -6.66
N VAL A 17 1.13 -7.81 -7.85
CA VAL A 17 0.00 -6.92 -8.12
C VAL A 17 -1.32 -7.68 -8.02
N ASP A 18 -1.38 -8.91 -8.54
CA ASP A 18 -2.57 -9.75 -8.49
C ASP A 18 -2.92 -10.16 -7.05
N GLU A 19 -1.93 -10.50 -6.23
CA GLU A 19 -2.16 -10.77 -4.80
C GLU A 19 -2.59 -9.52 -4.03
N LEU A 20 -2.03 -8.35 -4.37
CA LEU A 20 -2.41 -7.10 -3.74
C LEU A 20 -3.83 -6.67 -4.14
N LYS A 21 -4.25 -6.95 -5.38
CA LYS A 21 -5.63 -6.77 -5.85
C LYS A 21 -6.61 -7.65 -5.09
N LYS A 22 -6.33 -8.95 -4.97
CA LYS A 22 -7.18 -9.88 -4.22
C LYS A 22 -7.38 -9.41 -2.78
N ASN A 23 -6.28 -9.07 -2.10
CA ASN A 23 -6.35 -8.52 -0.75
C ASN A 23 -7.16 -7.21 -0.68
N ALA A 24 -7.05 -6.34 -1.68
CA ALA A 24 -7.83 -5.11 -1.73
C ALA A 24 -9.33 -5.38 -1.91
N GLU A 25 -9.71 -6.33 -2.77
CA GLU A 25 -11.09 -6.76 -2.99
C GLU A 25 -11.70 -7.38 -1.73
N GLU A 26 -10.97 -8.28 -1.07
CA GLU A 26 -11.41 -8.91 0.19
C GLU A 26 -11.63 -7.89 1.30
N ASN A 27 -10.76 -6.88 1.38
CA ASN A 27 -10.88 -5.79 2.36
C ASN A 27 -11.84 -4.67 1.93
N LYS A 28 -12.49 -4.77 0.76
CA LYS A 28 -13.34 -3.73 0.15
C LYS A 28 -12.64 -2.36 0.06
N ARG A 29 -11.34 -2.37 -0.21
CA ARG A 29 -10.48 -1.18 -0.31
C ARG A 29 -10.00 -0.97 -1.73
N SER A 30 -9.64 0.28 -2.07
CA SER A 30 -8.92 0.53 -3.31
C SER A 30 -7.50 -0.02 -3.21
N LEU A 31 -6.92 -0.36 -4.37
CA LEU A 31 -5.53 -0.81 -4.51
C LEU A 31 -4.55 0.13 -3.78
N THR A 32 -4.74 1.44 -3.95
CA THR A 32 -3.94 2.49 -3.29
C THR A 32 -4.14 2.49 -1.78
N ALA A 33 -5.38 2.36 -1.29
CA ALA A 33 -5.66 2.32 0.15
C ALA A 33 -5.08 1.05 0.80
N GLN A 34 -5.12 -0.08 0.09
CA GLN A 34 -4.50 -1.32 0.56
C GLN A 34 -2.98 -1.21 0.61
N LEU A 35 -2.36 -0.62 -0.41
CA LEU A 35 -0.92 -0.39 -0.43
C LEU A 35 -0.48 0.58 0.67
N ASN A 36 -1.22 1.67 0.86
CA ASN A 36 -0.97 2.61 1.95
C ASN A 36 -1.08 1.91 3.31
N PHE A 37 -2.11 1.09 3.52
CA PHE A 37 -2.27 0.34 4.77
C PHE A 37 -1.10 -0.61 5.03
N ILE A 38 -0.65 -1.36 4.02
CA ILE A 38 0.52 -2.25 4.14
C ILE A 38 1.77 -1.45 4.51
N VAL A 39 1.98 -0.29 3.86
CA VAL A 39 3.11 0.60 4.16
C VAL A 39 3.02 1.17 5.58
N GLU A 40 1.84 1.60 6.02
CA GLU A 40 1.61 2.11 7.38
C GLU A 40 1.89 1.04 8.45
N GLU A 41 1.36 -0.16 8.25
CA GLU A 41 1.58 -1.29 9.15
C GLU A 41 3.07 -1.69 9.19
N TRP A 42 3.75 -1.69 8.05
CA TRP A 42 5.19 -1.94 7.99
C TRP A 42 6.00 -0.86 8.71
N LEU A 43 5.63 0.42 8.56
CA LEU A 43 6.28 1.53 9.26
C LEU A 43 6.05 1.49 10.77
N LYS A 44 4.85 1.08 11.24
CA LYS A 44 4.56 0.88 12.66
C LYS A 44 5.34 -0.28 13.27
N GLN A 45 5.58 -1.34 12.49
CA GLN A 45 6.33 -2.52 12.92
C GLN A 45 7.84 -2.31 12.96
N LYS A 46 8.37 -1.26 12.31
CA LYS A 46 9.75 -0.88 12.52
C LYS A 46 9.87 -0.36 13.96
N PRO A 47 10.66 -1.01 14.85
CA PRO A 47 11.03 -0.36 16.10
C PRO A 47 11.65 0.97 15.70
N LYS A 48 11.11 2.04 16.24
CA LYS A 48 11.55 3.41 16.01
C LYS A 48 13.03 3.44 16.41
N ASN A 49 13.92 3.26 15.44
CA ASN A 49 15.35 3.16 15.71
C ASN A 49 15.87 4.59 15.85
N SER A 50 15.74 5.09 17.08
CA SER A 50 16.30 6.33 17.66
C SER A 50 16.01 7.64 16.94
#